data_AF-A0A1X2IXP5-F1
#
_entry.id   AF-A0A1X2IXP5-F1
#
_cell.length_a   1.000
_cell.length_b   1.000
_cell.length_c   1.000
_cell.angle_alpha   90.00
_cell.angle_beta   90.00
_cell.angle_gamma   90.00
#
_symmetry.space_group_name_H-M   'P 1'
#
loop_
_entity.id
_entity.type
_entity.pdbx_description
1 polymer ?
#
loop_
_entity_poly.entity_id
_entity_poly.type
_entity_poly.pdbx_seq_one_letter_code
_entity_poly.pdbx_strand_id
1 'polypeptide(L)'
;MMWPTSIVNNSLKLAISALSLCFRERLPKHAHSLYLDGITFYKISNLDNGLQNSYQLLAQDIDKVVDNFSHLYSDIAKPVVAIFLFAHKLGEAIGNEAPFYMIAYFIVSGILLCTFSPPFGRYTAMEQKLEGDFRYSHSRIITHLKKLHSMEEGT
;
A
#
# COMPACT_ATOMS: atom_id res chain seq x y z
N MET A 1 26.56 4.97 -30.89
CA MET A 1 25.84 3.73 -31.25
C MET A 1 24.84 3.43 -30.11
N MET A 2 23.55 3.66 -30.33
CA MET A 2 22.47 3.72 -29.29
C MET A 2 21.74 2.39 -29.02
N TRP A 3 22.27 1.27 -29.52
CA TRP A 3 21.67 -0.06 -29.34
C TRP A 3 21.70 -0.59 -27.89
N PRO A 4 22.76 -0.41 -27.07
CA PRO A 4 22.81 -1.05 -25.76
C PRO A 4 21.84 -0.42 -24.75
N THR A 5 21.56 0.88 -24.84
CA THR A 5 20.62 1.57 -23.93
C THR A 5 19.16 1.17 -24.18
N SER A 6 18.75 0.97 -25.43
CA SER A 6 17.38 0.53 -25.75
C SER A 6 17.11 -0.91 -25.31
N ILE A 7 18.09 -1.81 -25.42
CA ILE A 7 17.96 -3.20 -24.95
C ILE A 7 17.87 -3.25 -23.43
N VAL A 8 18.71 -2.49 -22.73
CA VAL A 8 18.66 -2.39 -21.26
C VAL A 8 17.33 -1.79 -20.80
N ASN A 9 16.85 -0.73 -21.45
CA ASN A 9 15.58 -0.11 -21.11
C ASN A 9 14.38 -1.04 -21.39
N ASN A 10 14.42 -1.82 -22.47
CA ASN A 10 13.31 -2.72 -22.80
C ASN A 10 13.32 -3.99 -21.96
N SER A 11 14.50 -4.57 -21.68
CA SER A 11 14.65 -5.69 -20.75
C SER A 11 14.25 -5.30 -19.33
N LEU A 12 14.57 -4.08 -18.91
CA LEU A 12 14.10 -3.49 -17.67
C LEU A 12 12.56 -3.43 -17.61
N LYS A 13 11.93 -2.89 -18.65
CA LYS A 13 10.47 -2.83 -18.76
C LYS A 13 9.83 -4.22 -18.72
N LEU A 14 10.45 -5.20 -19.36
CA LEU A 14 9.99 -6.59 -19.36
C LEU A 14 10.11 -7.22 -17.97
N ALA A 15 11.24 -7.04 -17.28
CA ALA A 15 11.45 -7.55 -15.93
C ALA A 15 10.46 -6.96 -14.93
N ILE A 16 10.23 -5.64 -14.99
CA ILE A 16 9.25 -4.96 -14.13
C ILE A 16 7.83 -5.49 -14.41
N SER A 17 7.46 -5.61 -15.69
CA SER A 17 6.14 -6.11 -16.08
C SER A 17 5.92 -7.56 -15.64
N ALA A 18 6.91 -8.43 -15.82
CA ALA A 18 6.83 -9.83 -15.42
C ALA A 18 6.72 -9.99 -13.90
N LEU A 19 7.48 -9.21 -13.14
CA LEU A 19 7.48 -9.27 -11.68
C LEU A 19 6.16 -8.71 -11.10
N SER A 20 5.66 -7.60 -11.67
CA SER A 20 4.34 -7.06 -11.32
C SER A 20 3.22 -8.07 -11.57
N LEU A 21 3.28 -8.81 -12.69
CA LEU A 21 2.30 -9.84 -13.02
C LEU A 21 2.33 -11.01 -12.01
N CYS A 22 3.52 -11.46 -11.63
CA CYS A 22 3.71 -12.56 -10.69
C CYS A 22 3.17 -12.21 -9.28
N PHE A 23 3.38 -10.97 -8.82
CA PHE A 23 2.81 -10.48 -7.57
C PHE A 23 1.29 -10.35 -7.62
N ARG A 24 0.74 -9.81 -8.72
CA ARG A 24 -0.72 -9.71 -8.93
C ARG A 24 -1.40 -11.08 -8.90
N GLU A 25 -0.69 -12.14 -9.25
CA GLU A 25 -1.23 -13.50 -9.20
C GLU A 25 -1.04 -14.18 -7.82
N ARG A 26 0.11 -13.99 -7.17
CA ARG A 26 0.42 -14.69 -5.90
C ARG A 26 -0.23 -14.06 -4.67
N LEU A 27 -0.35 -12.75 -4.61
CA LEU A 27 -0.89 -12.05 -3.44
C LEU A 27 -2.37 -12.41 -3.19
N PRO A 28 -3.27 -12.38 -4.20
CA PRO A 28 -4.67 -12.77 -4.01
C PRO A 28 -4.81 -14.25 -3.67
N LYS A 29 -4.01 -15.12 -4.31
CA LYS A 29 -4.02 -16.56 -4.01
C LYS A 29 -3.63 -16.84 -2.56
N HIS A 30 -2.63 -16.14 -2.04
CA HIS A 30 -2.21 -16.30 -0.66
C HIS A 30 -3.23 -15.74 0.34
N ALA A 31 -3.80 -14.55 0.06
CA ALA A 31 -4.86 -13.97 0.87
C ALA A 31 -6.11 -14.85 0.89
N HIS A 32 -6.50 -15.40 -0.25
CA HIS A 32 -7.63 -16.30 -0.38
C HIS A 32 -7.37 -17.65 0.33
N SER A 33 -6.14 -18.18 0.25
CA SER A 33 -5.79 -19.39 1.01
C SER A 33 -5.87 -19.15 2.51
N LEU A 34 -5.43 -17.98 3.01
CA LEU A 34 -5.50 -17.64 4.43
C LEU A 34 -6.94 -17.46 4.91
N TYR A 35 -7.79 -16.90 4.05
CA TYR A 35 -9.21 -16.73 4.35
C TYR A 35 -9.97 -18.07 4.42
N LEU A 36 -9.65 -18.98 3.51
CA LEU A 36 -10.22 -20.32 3.47
C LEU A 36 -9.57 -21.28 4.48
N ASP A 37 -8.47 -20.89 5.14
CA ASP A 37 -7.77 -21.77 6.07
C ASP A 37 -8.50 -21.85 7.43
N GLY A 38 -9.02 -23.05 7.71
CA GLY A 38 -9.55 -23.45 9.00
C GLY A 38 -10.86 -22.76 9.45
N ILE A 39 -10.91 -22.45 10.75
CA ILE A 39 -12.08 -21.88 11.47
C ILE A 39 -12.22 -20.37 11.30
N THR A 40 -11.36 -19.71 10.51
CA THR A 40 -11.38 -18.26 10.30
C THR A 40 -12.64 -17.82 9.57
N PHE A 41 -13.04 -18.56 8.53
CA PHE A 41 -14.32 -18.36 7.84
C PHE A 41 -15.52 -18.44 8.80
N TYR A 42 -15.53 -19.46 9.66
CA TYR A 42 -16.60 -19.67 10.64
C TYR A 42 -16.58 -18.65 11.77
N LYS A 43 -15.41 -18.23 12.26
CA LYS A 43 -15.31 -17.15 13.25
C LYS A 43 -15.87 -15.86 12.68
N ILE A 44 -15.45 -15.45 11.47
CA ILE A 44 -15.93 -14.22 10.84
C ILE A 44 -17.43 -14.29 10.57
N SER A 45 -17.94 -15.44 10.13
CA SER A 45 -19.38 -15.62 9.88
C SER A 45 -20.22 -15.67 11.17
N ASN A 46 -19.65 -16.02 12.32
CA ASN A 46 -20.38 -16.21 13.57
C ASN A 46 -20.15 -15.07 14.59
N LEU A 47 -19.18 -14.18 14.35
CA LEU A 47 -18.84 -13.05 15.23
C LEU A 47 -19.80 -11.86 15.10
N ASP A 48 -20.58 -11.76 14.03
CA ASP A 48 -21.50 -10.63 13.90
C ASP A 48 -22.74 -10.95 13.05
N ASN A 49 -23.86 -11.22 13.72
CA ASN A 49 -25.18 -11.37 13.07
C ASN A 49 -25.71 -10.03 12.50
N GLY A 50 -24.99 -8.90 12.70
CA GLY A 50 -25.33 -7.59 12.14
C GLY A 50 -24.74 -7.30 10.75
N LEU A 51 -23.70 -8.03 10.32
CA LEU A 51 -23.02 -7.82 9.04
C LEU A 51 -23.58 -8.76 7.96
N GLN A 52 -24.85 -8.59 7.59
CA GLN A 52 -25.30 -9.15 6.31
C GLN A 52 -24.44 -8.54 5.20
N ASN A 53 -23.71 -9.38 4.46
CA ASN A 53 -22.73 -9.05 3.39
C ASN A 53 -21.23 -8.92 3.76
N SER A 54 -20.79 -9.47 4.90
CA SER A 54 -19.36 -9.49 5.27
C SER A 54 -18.44 -10.12 4.20
N TYR A 55 -18.93 -11.12 3.46
CA TYR A 55 -18.20 -11.74 2.34
C TYR A 55 -17.97 -10.78 1.17
N GLN A 56 -18.96 -9.94 0.84
CA GLN A 56 -18.85 -8.99 -0.27
C GLN A 56 -17.92 -7.82 0.07
N LEU A 57 -17.98 -7.35 1.32
CA LEU A 57 -17.03 -6.37 1.85
C LEU A 57 -15.60 -6.89 1.80
N LEU A 58 -15.38 -8.14 2.23
CA LEU A 58 -14.06 -8.76 2.20
C LEU A 58 -13.53 -8.94 0.78
N ALA A 59 -14.35 -9.44 -0.14
CA ALA A 59 -13.94 -9.60 -1.54
C ALA A 59 -13.57 -8.25 -2.16
N GLN A 60 -14.39 -7.22 -1.92
CA GLN A 60 -14.16 -5.87 -2.42
C GLN A 60 -12.91 -5.22 -1.81
N ASP A 61 -12.65 -5.46 -0.52
CA ASP A 61 -11.46 -4.93 0.15
C ASP A 61 -10.19 -5.67 -0.29
N ILE A 62 -10.24 -6.98 -0.50
CA ILE A 62 -9.14 -7.75 -1.09
C ILE A 62 -8.82 -7.22 -2.49
N ASP A 63 -9.84 -7.01 -3.33
CA ASP A 63 -9.63 -6.47 -4.69
C ASP A 63 -8.97 -5.09 -4.65
N LYS A 64 -9.43 -4.19 -3.78
CA LYS A 64 -8.81 -2.86 -3.60
C LYS A 64 -7.38 -2.94 -3.09
N VAL A 65 -7.10 -3.83 -2.15
CA VAL A 65 -5.74 -4.04 -1.61
C VAL A 65 -4.82 -4.54 -2.72
N VAL A 66 -5.26 -5.52 -3.50
CA VAL A 66 -4.47 -6.07 -4.63
C VAL A 66 -4.19 -5.00 -5.67
N ASP A 67 -5.18 -4.19 -6.02
CA ASP A 67 -5.02 -3.14 -7.03
C ASP A 67 -4.04 -2.05 -6.54
N ASN A 68 -4.21 -1.58 -5.30
CA ASN A 68 -3.30 -0.60 -4.69
C ASN A 68 -1.87 -1.14 -4.57
N PHE A 69 -1.69 -2.41 -4.19
CA PHE A 69 -0.36 -3.04 -4.12
C PHE A 69 0.28 -3.17 -5.50
N SER A 70 -0.48 -3.52 -6.55
CA SER A 70 0.02 -3.59 -7.92
C SER A 70 0.51 -2.23 -8.43
N HIS A 71 -0.24 -1.16 -8.09
CA HIS A 71 0.14 0.22 -8.41
C HIS A 71 1.39 0.66 -7.66
N LEU A 72 1.40 0.52 -6.33
CA LEU A 72 2.55 0.86 -5.49
C LEU A 72 3.82 0.13 -5.92
N TYR A 73 3.69 -1.14 -6.28
CA TYR A 73 4.82 -1.95 -6.76
C TYR A 73 5.38 -1.42 -8.08
N SER A 74 4.53 -1.07 -9.03
CA SER A 74 4.95 -0.49 -10.32
C SER A 74 5.67 0.85 -10.15
N ASP A 75 5.28 1.63 -9.13
CA ASP A 75 5.84 2.95 -8.84
C ASP A 75 7.15 2.88 -8.05
N ILE A 76 7.37 1.83 -7.26
CA ILE A 76 8.64 1.59 -6.54
C ILE A 76 9.65 0.81 -7.40
N ALA A 77 9.20 -0.19 -8.18
CA ALA A 77 10.10 -1.06 -8.93
C ALA A 77 10.86 -0.30 -10.03
N LYS A 78 10.22 0.65 -10.71
CA LYS A 78 10.86 1.49 -11.75
C LYS A 78 12.09 2.25 -11.21
N PRO A 79 12.01 3.06 -10.14
CA PRO A 79 13.16 3.79 -9.62
C PRO A 79 14.22 2.87 -9.01
N VAL A 80 13.85 1.78 -8.30
CA VAL A 80 14.81 0.85 -7.70
C VAL A 80 15.73 0.24 -8.76
N VAL A 81 15.14 -0.23 -9.86
CA VAL A 81 15.95 -0.87 -10.90
C VAL A 81 16.70 0.17 -11.74
N ALA A 82 16.15 1.37 -11.92
CA ALA A 82 16.90 2.48 -12.52
C ALA A 82 18.17 2.82 -11.71
N ILE A 83 18.08 2.85 -10.37
CA ILE A 83 19.22 3.08 -9.47
C ILE A 83 20.25 1.95 -9.60
N PHE A 84 19.80 0.69 -9.63
CA PHE A 84 20.70 -0.46 -9.77
C PHE A 84 21.46 -0.45 -11.10
N LEU A 85 20.75 -0.21 -12.21
CA LEU A 85 21.37 -0.11 -13.53
C LEU A 85 22.32 1.08 -13.64
N PHE A 86 21.95 2.21 -13.06
CA PHE A 86 22.81 3.39 -13.00
C PHE A 86 24.09 3.10 -12.21
N ALA A 87 23.98 2.44 -11.06
CA ALA A 87 25.14 2.02 -10.26
C ALA A 87 26.06 1.06 -11.04
N HIS A 88 25.50 0.08 -11.74
CA HIS A 88 26.29 -0.88 -12.53
C HIS A 88 26.99 -0.20 -13.72
N LYS A 89 26.29 0.66 -14.46
CA LYS A 89 26.87 1.38 -15.59
C LYS A 89 27.92 2.40 -15.16
N LEU A 90 27.74 3.02 -14.00
CA LEU A 90 28.72 3.93 -13.43
C LEU A 90 30.00 3.20 -13.00
N GLY A 91 29.86 1.99 -12.43
CA GLY A 91 30.98 1.12 -12.08
C GLY A 91 31.80 0.69 -13.31
N GLU A 92 31.14 0.34 -14.42
CA GLU A 92 31.83 -0.01 -15.67
C GLU A 92 32.52 1.19 -16.35
N ALA A 93 32.00 2.41 -16.19
CA ALA A 93 32.47 3.57 -16.95
C ALA A 93 33.63 4.35 -16.29
N ILE A 94 33.72 4.39 -14.95
CA ILE A 94 34.64 5.29 -14.22
C ILE A 94 35.56 4.53 -13.23
N GLY A 95 35.29 3.25 -12.95
CA GLY A 95 36.06 2.41 -12.02
C GLY A 95 35.50 2.40 -10.58
N ASN A 96 36.02 1.48 -9.73
CA ASN A 96 35.47 1.11 -8.42
C ASN A 96 35.26 2.25 -7.40
N GLU A 97 35.88 3.42 -7.59
CA GLU A 97 35.76 4.59 -6.70
C GLU A 97 34.45 5.38 -6.93
N ALA A 98 33.90 5.35 -8.14
CA ALA A 98 32.68 6.07 -8.50
C ALA A 98 31.40 5.62 -7.74
N PRO A 99 31.14 4.31 -7.54
CA PRO A 99 29.98 3.88 -6.75
C PRO A 99 30.05 4.30 -5.28
N PHE A 100 31.24 4.48 -4.69
CA PHE A 100 31.39 4.94 -3.32
C PHE A 100 30.89 6.38 -3.14
N TYR A 101 31.30 7.30 -4.01
CA TYR A 101 30.81 8.68 -4.02
C TYR A 101 29.31 8.76 -4.32
N MET A 102 28.78 7.88 -5.17
CA MET A 102 27.36 7.85 -5.49
C MET A 102 26.50 7.37 -4.31
N ILE A 103 26.94 6.33 -3.61
CA ILE A 103 26.28 5.84 -2.40
C ILE A 103 26.34 6.91 -1.30
N ALA A 104 27.49 7.57 -1.10
CA ALA A 104 27.62 8.67 -0.16
C ALA A 104 26.65 9.82 -0.49
N TYR A 105 26.57 10.22 -1.76
CA TYR A 105 25.60 11.22 -2.22
C TYR A 105 24.15 10.80 -1.97
N PHE A 106 23.81 9.54 -2.23
CA PHE A 106 22.46 9.01 -1.98
C PHE A 106 22.10 9.01 -0.50
N ILE A 107 23.04 8.66 0.38
CA ILE A 107 22.81 8.68 1.83
C ILE A 107 22.63 10.12 2.33
N VAL A 108 23.50 11.05 1.91
CA VAL A 108 23.38 12.46 2.29
C VAL A 108 22.07 13.06 1.77
N SER A 109 21.72 12.78 0.52
CA SER A 109 20.46 13.20 -0.08
C SER A 109 19.25 12.56 0.62
N GLY A 110 19.33 11.28 0.98
CA GLY A 110 18.27 10.56 1.69
C GLY A 110 18.06 11.08 3.12
N ILE A 111 19.13 11.43 3.84
CA ILE A 111 19.05 12.05 5.17
C ILE A 111 18.46 13.45 5.07
N LEU A 112 18.91 14.26 4.10
CA LEU A 112 18.33 15.57 3.83
C LEU A 112 16.84 15.47 3.50
N LEU A 113 16.47 14.53 2.62
CA LEU A 113 15.08 14.33 2.22
C LEU A 113 14.24 13.83 3.39
N CYS A 114 14.74 12.92 4.24
CA CYS A 114 14.05 12.52 5.47
C CYS A 114 13.91 13.66 6.49
N THR A 115 14.86 14.60 6.51
CA THR A 115 14.81 15.78 7.39
C THR A 115 13.82 16.82 6.88
N PHE A 116 13.75 17.02 5.56
CA PHE A 116 12.83 17.95 4.92
C PHE A 116 11.43 17.38 4.70
N SER A 117 11.28 16.07 4.53
CA SER A 117 9.97 15.41 4.48
C SER A 117 9.35 15.49 5.87
N PRO A 118 8.26 16.26 6.06
CA PRO A 118 7.55 16.25 7.32
C PRO A 118 7.02 14.82 7.59
N PRO A 119 6.86 14.40 8.85
CA PRO A 119 6.40 13.07 9.20
C PRO A 119 4.91 12.93 8.84
N PHE A 120 4.61 12.67 7.56
CA PHE A 120 3.26 12.48 7.02
C PHE A 120 2.47 11.45 7.84
N GLY A 121 3.14 10.37 8.29
CA GLY A 121 2.52 9.35 9.14
C GLY A 121 1.97 9.88 10.47
N ARG A 122 2.60 10.89 11.09
CA ARG A 122 2.08 11.49 12.33
C ARG A 122 0.85 12.35 12.07
N TYR A 123 0.83 13.08 10.96
CA TYR A 123 -0.31 13.89 10.57
C TYR A 123 -1.51 13.03 10.18
N THR A 124 -1.31 11.98 9.38
CA THR A 124 -2.38 11.02 9.02
C THR A 124 -2.94 10.29 10.25
N ALA A 125 -2.09 9.88 11.19
CA ALA A 125 -2.56 9.24 12.43
C ALA A 125 -3.38 10.21 13.31
N MET A 126 -3.00 11.49 13.34
CA MET A 126 -3.73 12.51 14.09
C MET A 126 -5.07 12.85 13.43
N GLU A 127 -5.10 12.91 12.10
CA GLU A 127 -6.33 13.12 11.32
C GLU A 127 -7.32 11.97 11.51
N GLN A 128 -6.85 10.71 11.40
CA GLN A 128 -7.69 9.53 11.64
C GLN A 128 -8.26 9.50 13.06
N LYS A 129 -7.47 9.92 14.06
CA LYS A 129 -7.96 10.03 15.44
C LYS A 129 -9.08 11.06 15.56
N LEU A 130 -8.88 12.24 14.97
CA LEU A 130 -9.85 13.33 15.04
C LEU A 130 -11.14 12.97 14.29
N GLU A 131 -11.02 12.33 13.12
CA GLU A 131 -12.17 11.84 12.36
C GLU A 131 -12.90 10.72 13.12
N GLY A 132 -12.18 9.86 13.83
CA GLY A 132 -12.73 8.86 14.74
C GLY A 132 -13.55 9.48 15.87
N ASP A 133 -13.00 10.48 16.56
CA ASP A 133 -13.68 11.21 17.64
C ASP A 133 -14.93 11.96 17.15
N PHE A 134 -14.87 12.53 15.94
CA PHE A 134 -16.01 13.15 15.28
C PHE A 134 -17.11 12.13 14.99
N ARG A 135 -16.78 10.99 14.36
CA ARG A 135 -17.73 9.90 14.07
C ARG A 135 -18.38 9.36 15.34
N TYR A 136 -17.61 9.19 16.41
CA TYR A 136 -18.12 8.74 17.71
C TYR A 136 -19.13 9.72 18.31
N SER A 137 -18.80 11.02 18.30
CA SER A 137 -19.70 12.06 18.81
C SER A 137 -20.97 12.17 17.99
N HIS A 138 -20.86 12.09 16.66
CA HIS A 138 -21.99 12.11 15.75
C HIS A 138 -22.94 10.91 15.97
N SER A 139 -22.39 9.71 16.15
CA SER A 139 -23.17 8.50 16.45
C SER A 139 -23.94 8.63 17.77
N ARG A 140 -23.36 9.26 18.81
CA ARG A 140 -24.06 9.50 20.08
C ARG A 140 -25.24 10.46 19.92
N ILE A 141 -25.08 11.54 19.16
CA ILE A 141 -26.17 12.50 18.92
C ILE A 141 -27.33 11.83 18.19
N ILE A 142 -27.05 11.07 17.13
CA ILE A 142 -28.07 10.31 16.40
C ILE A 142 -28.79 9.32 17.33
N THR A 143 -28.04 8.62 18.18
CA THR A 143 -28.61 7.67 19.13
C THR A 143 -29.56 8.34 20.12
N HIS A 144 -29.17 9.52 20.65
CA HIS A 144 -30.02 10.28 21.57
C HIS A 144 -31.28 10.83 20.88
N LEU A 145 -31.15 11.36 19.65
CA LEU A 145 -32.29 11.82 18.85
C LEU A 145 -33.28 10.68 18.57
N LYS A 146 -32.76 9.51 18.18
CA LYS A 146 -33.60 8.33 17.92
C LYS A 146 -34.37 7.87 19.16
N LYS A 147 -33.74 7.96 20.35
CA LYS A 147 -34.38 7.63 21.62
C LYS A 147 -35.48 8.62 22.02
N LEU A 148 -35.28 9.92 21.79
CA LEU A 148 -36.30 10.94 22.02
C LEU A 148 -37.49 10.78 21.07
N HIS A 149 -37.21 10.58 19.77
CA HIS A 149 -38.26 10.32 18.78
C HIS A 149 -39.12 9.09 19.14
N SER A 150 -38.49 7.99 19.60
CA SER A 150 -39.23 6.80 20.03
C SER A 150 -40.06 7.00 21.31
N MET A 151 -39.73 7.99 22.15
CA MET A 151 -40.51 8.33 23.33
C MET A 151 -41.74 9.19 22.97
N GLU A 152 -41.64 9.97 21.90
CA GLU A 152 -42.70 10.89 21.43
C GLU A 152 -43.77 10.14 20.61
N GLU A 153 -43.41 9.10 19.86
CA GLU A 153 -44.36 8.20 19.18
C GLU A 153 -45.03 7.17 20.12
N GLY A 154 -44.55 7.05 21.37
CA GLY A 154 -45.02 6.07 22.37
C GLY A 154 -46.04 6.59 23.38
N THR A 155 -46.48 7.84 23.26
CA THR A 155 -47.53 8.51 24.07
C THR A 155 -48.66 8.99 23.17
#